data_AF-A0A2I1GGA6-F1
#
_entry.id   AF-A0A2I1GGA6-F1
#
_cell.length_a   1.000
_cell.length_b   1.000
_cell.length_c   1.000
_cell.angle_alpha   90.00
_cell.angle_beta   90.00
_cell.angle_gamma   90.00
#
_symmetry.space_group_name_H-M   'P 1'
#
loop_
_entity.id
_entity.type
_entity.pdbx_description
1 polymer ?
#
loop_
_entity_poly.entity_id
_entity_poly.type
_entity_poly.pdbx_seq_one_letter_code
_entity_poly.pdbx_strand_id
1 'polypeptide(L)'
;MRLQRRKNLRYTPRPQNPFMLYRRDMAAKSEFVGLKSSEVSKKIGMMWKNETTEVKDLFNAMARLAEKRHSEKYSDYSYTPKRKKKESQ
;
A
#
# COMPACT_ATOMS: atom_id res chain seq x y z
N MET A 1 -9.02 -12.84 -17.68
CA MET A 1 -9.39 -11.55 -17.04
C MET A 1 -9.08 -11.61 -15.56
N ARG A 2 -8.36 -10.64 -14.99
CA ARG A 2 -8.04 -10.61 -13.55
C ARG A 2 -9.35 -10.36 -12.78
N LEU A 3 -9.84 -11.38 -12.07
CA LEU A 3 -11.00 -11.25 -11.18
C LEU A 3 -10.73 -10.08 -10.23
N GLN A 4 -11.45 -8.97 -10.42
CA GLN A 4 -11.63 -7.99 -9.37
C GLN A 4 -12.19 -8.78 -8.19
N ARG A 5 -11.37 -8.97 -7.15
CA ARG A 5 -11.83 -9.54 -5.88
C ARG A 5 -13.04 -8.71 -5.49
N ARG A 6 -14.24 -9.29 -5.64
CA ARG A 6 -15.47 -8.74 -5.09
C ARG A 6 -15.13 -8.28 -3.68
N LYS A 7 -15.39 -7.00 -3.38
CA LYS A 7 -15.22 -6.43 -2.05
C LYS A 7 -16.10 -7.26 -1.12
N ASN A 8 -15.54 -8.30 -0.50
CA ASN A 8 -16.13 -8.90 0.67
C ASN A 8 -16.18 -7.77 1.69
N LEU A 9 -17.36 -7.23 1.94
CA LEU A 9 -17.63 -6.10 2.84
C LEU A 9 -17.15 -6.38 4.29
N ARG A 10 -16.77 -7.62 4.59
CA ARG A 10 -16.21 -8.06 5.87
C ARG A 10 -14.67 -8.04 5.94
N TYR A 11 -13.97 -7.65 4.89
CA TYR A 11 -12.51 -7.58 4.90
C TYR A 11 -12.03 -6.16 5.21
N THR A 12 -11.58 -5.94 6.45
CA THR A 12 -10.89 -4.72 6.84
C THR A 12 -9.54 -4.63 6.13
N PRO A 13 -9.33 -3.61 5.25
CA PRO A 13 -8.07 -3.44 4.55
C PRO A 13 -6.98 -3.01 5.53
N ARG A 14 -5.73 -3.43 5.29
CA ARG A 14 -4.60 -3.05 6.14
C ARG A 14 -4.42 -1.53 6.18
N PRO A 15 -3.94 -0.95 7.30
CA PRO A 15 -3.46 0.42 7.30
C PRO A 15 -2.34 0.58 6.26
N GLN A 16 -2.31 1.73 5.59
CA GLN A 16 -1.34 1.99 4.54
C GLN A 16 -0.01 2.41 5.15
N ASN A 17 1.08 1.76 4.73
CA ASN A 17 2.43 2.15 5.12
C ASN A 17 2.89 3.40 4.32
N PRO A 18 4.03 4.02 4.70
CA PRO A 18 4.53 5.25 4.06
C PRO A 18 4.73 5.10 2.55
N PHE A 19 5.35 3.98 2.14
CA PHE A 19 5.61 3.71 0.72
C PHE A 19 4.32 3.54 -0.09
N MET A 20 3.28 2.90 0.47
CA MET A 20 2.01 2.71 -0.24
C MET A 20 1.28 4.05 -0.42
N LEU A 21 1.39 4.96 0.55
CA LEU A 21 0.89 6.34 0.42
C LEU A 21 1.66 7.11 -0.65
N TYR A 22 3.00 7.06 -0.60
CA TYR A 22 3.88 7.68 -1.61
C TYR A 22 3.59 7.14 -3.01
N ARG A 23 3.47 5.82 -3.15
CA ARG A 23 3.17 5.19 -4.44
C ARG A 23 1.80 5.60 -4.98
N ARG A 24 0.80 5.74 -4.12
CA ARG A 24 -0.53 6.21 -4.55
C ARG A 24 -0.45 7.63 -5.10
N ASP A 25 0.29 8.50 -4.41
CA ASP A 25 0.50 9.88 -4.82
C ASP A 25 1.27 9.97 -6.14
N MET A 26 2.41 9.28 -6.23
CA MET A 26 3.23 9.25 -7.45
C MET A 26 2.48 8.62 -8.62
N ALA A 27 1.80 7.48 -8.43
CA ALA A 27 1.10 6.80 -9.52
C ALA A 27 -0.11 7.58 -10.07
N ALA A 28 -0.57 8.63 -9.39
CA ALA A 28 -1.60 9.53 -9.90
C ALA A 28 -1.05 10.56 -10.90
N LYS A 29 0.28 10.74 -10.97
CA LYS A 29 0.93 11.62 -11.95
C LYS A 29 0.75 11.06 -13.37
N SER A 30 0.59 11.97 -14.34
CA SER A 30 0.38 11.64 -15.76
C SER A 30 1.48 10.73 -16.33
N GLU A 31 2.72 10.85 -15.83
CA GLU A 31 3.88 10.04 -16.24
C GLU A 31 3.72 8.52 -16.01
N PHE A 32 2.83 8.11 -15.10
CA PHE A 32 2.57 6.70 -14.78
C PHE A 32 1.23 6.18 -15.31
N VAL A 33 0.42 7.04 -15.93
CA VAL A 33 -0.87 6.66 -16.51
C VAL A 33 -0.65 5.74 -17.70
N GLY A 34 -1.41 4.65 -17.78
CA GLY A 34 -1.31 3.66 -18.87
C GLY A 34 -0.14 2.67 -18.74
N LEU A 35 0.81 2.88 -17.83
CA LEU A 35 1.89 1.93 -17.57
C LEU A 35 1.40 0.70 -16.80
N LYS A 36 2.07 -0.44 -16.99
CA LYS A 36 1.75 -1.65 -16.22
C LYS A 36 2.08 -1.41 -14.76
N SER A 37 1.20 -1.86 -13.86
CA SER A 37 1.40 -1.69 -12.41
C SER A 37 2.74 -2.24 -11.90
N SER A 38 3.31 -3.27 -12.55
CA SER A 38 4.63 -3.80 -12.23
C SER A 38 5.76 -2.81 -12.53
N GLU A 39 5.66 -2.10 -13.66
CA GLU A 39 6.66 -1.11 -14.09
C GLU A 39 6.56 0.14 -13.22
N VAL A 40 5.33 0.59 -12.93
CA VAL A 40 5.06 1.69 -12.01
C VAL A 40 5.69 1.42 -10.64
N SER A 41 5.47 0.22 -10.07
CA SER A 41 6.06 -0.13 -8.77
C SER A 41 7.59 -0.20 -8.80
N LYS A 42 8.19 -0.66 -9.91
CA LYS A 42 9.66 -0.65 -10.05
C LYS A 42 10.21 0.79 -10.07
N LYS A 43 9.64 1.67 -10.90
CA LYS A 43 10.06 3.07 -11.02
C LYS A 43 9.89 3.83 -9.71
N ILE A 44 8.70 3.79 -9.12
CA ILE A 44 8.41 4.46 -7.85
C ILE A 44 9.26 3.89 -6.71
N GLY A 45 9.54 2.58 -6.72
CA GLY A 45 10.44 1.96 -5.75
C GLY A 45 11.85 2.54 -5.79
N MET A 46 12.36 2.88 -6.97
CA MET A 46 13.65 3.57 -7.12
C MET A 46 13.55 5.03 -6.65
N MET A 47 12.49 5.74 -7.03
CA MET A 47 12.26 7.13 -6.59
C MET A 47 12.21 7.22 -5.06
N TRP A 48 11.44 6.35 -4.40
CA TRP A 48 11.34 6.32 -2.95
C TRP A 48 12.69 6.10 -2.25
N LYS A 49 13.58 5.28 -2.82
CA LYS A 49 14.93 5.08 -2.25
C LYS A 49 15.74 6.37 -2.30
N ASN A 50 15.68 7.08 -3.42
CA ASN A 50 16.43 8.31 -3.66
C ASN A 50 15.73 9.58 -3.15
N GLU A 51 14.52 9.44 -2.61
CA GLU A 51 13.73 10.55 -2.10
C GLU A 51 14.36 11.18 -0.86
N THR A 52 14.12 12.48 -0.69
CA THR A 52 14.61 13.28 0.44
C THR A 52 14.08 12.77 1.79
N THR A 53 14.82 13.04 2.86
CA THR A 53 14.44 12.64 4.22
C THR A 53 13.14 13.32 4.65
N GLU A 54 12.97 14.59 4.30
CA GLU A 54 11.80 15.40 4.61
C GLU A 54 10.52 14.80 4.01
N VAL A 55 10.58 14.37 2.75
CA VAL A 55 9.45 13.71 2.09
C VAL A 55 9.20 12.36 2.73
N LYS A 56 10.24 11.56 3.00
CA LYS A 56 10.08 10.28 3.69
C LYS A 56 9.40 10.46 5.05
N ASP A 57 9.79 11.47 5.81
CA ASP A 57 9.24 11.82 7.12
C ASP A 57 7.79 12.28 7.04
N LEU A 58 7.43 13.07 6.01
CA LEU A 58 6.04 13.42 5.73
C LEU A 58 5.18 12.17 5.53
N PHE A 59 5.63 11.23 4.68
CA PHE A 59 4.90 9.99 4.44
C PHE A 59 4.90 9.05 5.66
N ASN A 60 5.94 9.08 6.49
CA ASN A 60 5.98 8.39 7.77
C ASN A 60 4.92 8.95 8.74
N ALA A 61 4.82 10.28 8.86
CA ALA A 61 3.81 10.92 9.69
C ALA A 61 2.39 10.59 9.20
N MET A 62 2.16 10.62 7.89
CA MET A 62 0.86 10.23 7.31
C MET A 62 0.53 8.75 7.56
N ALA A 63 1.52 7.85 7.52
CA ALA A 63 1.30 6.44 7.83
C ALA A 63 0.93 6.23 9.31
N ARG A 64 1.60 6.93 10.24
CA ARG A 64 1.22 6.92 11.67
C ARG A 64 -0.21 7.41 11.88
N LEU A 65 -0.61 8.47 11.19
CA LEU A 65 -1.99 8.97 11.25
C LEU A 65 -2.99 7.97 10.66
N ALA A 66 -2.62 7.31 9.56
CA ALA A 66 -3.45 6.27 8.94
C ALA A 66 -3.63 5.06 9.86
N GLU A 67 -2.57 4.65 10.56
CA GLU A 67 -2.60 3.59 11.56
C GLU A 67 -3.50 3.96 12.74
N LYS A 68 -3.34 5.16 13.31
CA LYS A 68 -4.19 5.66 14.40
C LYS A 68 -5.68 5.69 14.01
N ARG A 69 -6.00 6.27 12.85
CA ARG A 69 -7.40 6.29 12.34
C ARG A 69 -7.93 4.88 12.09
N HIS A 70 -7.06 3.96 11.67
CA HIS A 70 -7.43 2.57 11.44
C HIS A 70 -7.72 1.85 12.76
N SER A 71 -6.89 2.02 13.79
CA SER A 71 -7.13 1.40 15.11
C SER A 71 -8.39 1.95 15.79
N GLU A 72 -8.67 3.24 15.65
CA GLU A 72 -9.91 3.86 16.14
C GLU A 72 -11.15 3.31 15.42
N LYS A 73 -11.09 3.18 14.09
CA LYS A 73 -12.22 2.72 13.27
C LYS A 73 -12.44 1.21 13.37
N TYR A 74 -11.37 0.44 13.57
CA TYR A 74 -11.40 -1.01 13.59
C TYR A 74 -10.69 -1.51 14.85
N SER A 75 -11.34 -1.31 16.01
CA SER A 75 -10.86 -1.76 17.32
C SER A 75 -10.52 -3.25 17.35
N ASP A 76 -11.30 -4.05 16.60
CA ASP A 76 -11.19 -5.52 16.59
C ASP A 76 -10.28 -6.03 15.45
N TYR A 77 -9.55 -5.14 14.79
CA TYR A 77 -8.67 -5.54 13.70
C TYR A 77 -7.45 -6.30 14.20
N SER A 78 -7.28 -7.52 13.69
CA SER A 78 -6.07 -8.31 13.85
C SER A 78 -5.53 -8.76 12.49
N TYR A 79 -4.22 -8.57 12.28
CA TYR A 79 -3.56 -8.99 11.07
C TYR A 79 -3.36 -10.52 11.04
N THR A 80 -4.24 -11.21 10.32
CA THR A 80 -4.18 -12.67 10.13
C THR A 80 -3.83 -13.01 8.68
N PRO A 81 -2.53 -13.13 8.32
CA PRO A 81 -2.14 -13.53 6.98
C PRO A 81 -2.63 -14.96 6.70
N LYS A 82 -3.33 -15.16 5.58
CA LYS A 82 -3.65 -16.50 5.09
C LYS A 82 -2.34 -17.20 4.73
N ARG A 83 -1.95 -18.21 5.50
CA ARG A 83 -0.83 -19.11 5.15
C ARG A 83 -1.20 -19.82 3.86
N LYS A 84 -0.45 -19.59 2.78
CA LYS A 84 -0.51 -20.47 1.61
C LYS A 84 0.17 -21.77 2.02
N LYS A 85 -0.52 -22.92 1.87
CA LYS A 85 0.15 -24.22 1.95
C LYS A 85 1.26 -24.19 0.88
N LYS A 86 2.51 -24.41 1.28
CA LYS A 86 3.56 -24.75 0.32
C LYS A 86 3.18 -26.12 -0.21
N GLU A 87 2.77 -26.21 -1.47
CA GLU A 87 2.85 -27.48 -2.18
C GLU A 87 4.35 -27.77 -2.30
N SER A 88 4.82 -28.69 -1.47
CA SER A 88 6.14 -29.29 -1.62
C SER A 88 6.14 -29.98 -2.98
N GLN A 89 6.97 -29.51 -3.89
CA GLN A 89 7.26 -30.18 -5.16
C GLN A 89 8.58 -30.92 -5.01
#